data_AF-A0A2G2LCQ4-F1
#
_entry.id   AF-A0A2G2LCQ4-F1
#
_cell.length_a   1.000
_cell.length_b   1.000
_cell.length_c   1.000
_cell.angle_alpha   90.00
_cell.angle_beta   90.00
_cell.angle_gamma   90.00
#
_symmetry.space_group_name_H-M   'P 1'
#
loop_
_entity.id
_entity.type
_entity.pdbx_description
1 polymer ?
#
loop_
_entity_poly.entity_id
_entity_poly.type
_entity_poly.pdbx_seq_one_letter_code
_entity_poly.pdbx_strand_id
1 'polypeptide(L)' 'MQTKLTLRLEDELIKLAKIHAKEQGKSLSQIVSDYFTIFTKKTKKQSIAPITQSLIGILKDSNLDEKDYKKHLEEKYL' A
#
# COMPACT_ATOMS: atom_id res chain seq x y z
N MET A 1 9.20 7.15 -22.00
CA MET A 1 8.77 8.39 -22.69
C MET A 1 8.46 9.44 -21.65
N GLN A 2 8.91 10.68 -21.84
CA GLN A 2 8.58 11.79 -20.95
C GLN A 2 7.54 12.68 -21.62
N THR A 3 6.41 12.92 -20.94
CA THR A 3 5.31 13.75 -21.44
C THR A 3 5.13 14.97 -20.55
N LYS A 4 4.79 16.11 -21.15
CA LYS A 4 4.55 17.36 -20.41
C LYS A 4 3.11 17.39 -19.91
N LEU A 5 2.93 17.59 -18.60
CA LEU A 5 1.64 17.89 -18.00
C LEU A 5 1.51 19.40 -17.81
N THR A 6 0.40 19.99 -18.23
CA THR A 6 0.10 21.41 -18.01
C THR A 6 -1.17 21.52 -17.17
N LEU A 7 -1.07 22.20 -16.03
CA LEU A 7 -2.17 22.42 -15.09
C LEU A 7 -2.55 23.90 -15.11
N ARG A 8 -3.85 24.21 -15.09
CA ARG A 8 -4.36 25.57 -14.87
C ARG A 8 -4.62 25.76 -13.38
N LEU A 9 -3.96 26.74 -12.79
CA LEU A 9 -3.99 27.04 -11.36
C LEU A 9 -3.95 28.57 -11.20
N GLU A 10 -4.35 29.06 -10.04
CA GLU A 10 -4.21 30.48 -9.71
C GLU A 10 -2.74 30.87 -9.56
N ASP A 11 -2.39 32.07 -10.03
CA ASP A 11 -1.01 32.55 -10.04
C ASP A 11 -0.39 32.62 -8.63
N GLU A 12 -1.18 33.05 -7.63
CA GLU A 12 -0.74 33.11 -6.23
C GLU A 12 -0.39 31.72 -5.69
N LEU A 13 -1.16 30.70 -6.07
CA LEU A 13 -0.90 29.32 -5.69
C LEU A 13 0.40 28.80 -6.33
N ILE A 14 0.68 29.17 -7.59
CA ILE A 14 1.93 28.82 -8.29
C ILE A 14 3.14 29.46 -7.59
N LYS A 15 3.03 30.72 -7.15
CA LYS A 15 4.10 31.42 -6.43
C LYS A 15 4.42 30.73 -5.11
N LEU A 16 3.41 30.48 -4.29
CA LEU A 16 3.57 29.80 -2.99
C LEU A 16 4.20 28.41 -3.16
N ALA A 17 3.73 27.65 -4.15
CA ALA A 17 4.27 26.33 -4.42
C ALA A 17 5.74 26.36 -4.86
N LYS A 18 6.17 27.36 -5.63
CA LYS A 18 7.59 27.54 -6.03
C LYS A 18 8.48 27.93 -4.84
N ILE A 19 7.99 28.78 -3.94
CA ILE A 19 8.73 29.16 -2.72
C ILE A 19 8.99 27.90 -1.88
N HIS A 20 7.92 27.14 -1.61
CA HIS A 20 8.02 25.91 -0.84
C HIS A 20 8.95 24.87 -1.50
N ALA A 21 8.89 24.75 -2.83
CA ALA A 21 9.78 23.85 -3.56
C ALA A 21 11.26 24.23 -3.39
N LYS A 22 11.55 25.55 -3.47
CA LYS A 22 12.90 26.08 -3.31
C LYS A 22 13.45 25.86 -1.90
N GLU A 23 12.62 26.05 -0.87
CA GLU A 23 12.98 25.77 0.53
C GLU A 23 13.37 24.30 0.73
N GLN A 24 12.71 23.38 0.04
CA GLN A 24 13.02 21.95 0.06
C GLN A 24 14.13 21.53 -0.94
N GLY A 25 14.75 22.47 -1.66
CA GLY A 25 15.78 22.16 -2.66
C GLY A 25 15.27 21.34 -3.86
N LYS A 26 13.96 21.36 -4.12
CA LYS A 26 13.32 20.61 -5.21
C LYS A 26 12.68 21.54 -6.24
N SER A 27 12.48 21.03 -7.46
CA SER A 27 11.64 21.72 -8.45
C SER A 27 10.16 21.43 -8.19
N LEU A 28 9.28 22.36 -8.57
CA LEU A 28 7.83 22.15 -8.46
C LEU A 28 7.38 20.91 -9.25
N SER A 29 7.97 20.68 -10.43
CA SER A 29 7.73 19.46 -11.21
C SER A 29 8.15 18.19 -10.48
N GLN A 30 9.25 18.23 -9.71
CA GLN A 30 9.68 17.08 -8.90
C GLN A 30 8.69 16.79 -7.79
N ILE A 31 8.22 17.82 -7.07
CA ILE A 31 7.23 17.67 -5.99
C ILE A 31 5.93 17.06 -6.53
N VAL A 32 5.44 17.57 -7.65
CA VAL A 32 4.22 17.06 -8.28
C VAL A 32 4.41 15.63 -8.80
N SER A 33 5.58 15.32 -9.35
CA SER A 33 5.91 13.95 -9.78
C SER A 33 5.94 12.99 -8.60
N ASP A 34 6.62 13.36 -7.50
CA ASP A 34 6.65 12.58 -6.25
C ASP A 34 5.23 12.35 -5.74
N TYR A 35 4.37 13.37 -5.76
CA TYR A 35 2.96 13.24 -5.38
C TYR A 35 2.20 12.23 -6.25
N PHE A 36 2.37 12.27 -7.58
CA PHE A 36 1.76 11.28 -8.47
C PHE A 36 2.26 9.85 -8.23
N THR A 37 3.51 9.67 -7.80
CA THR A 37 4.02 8.33 -7.44
C THR A 37 3.26 7.70 -6.28
N ILE A 38 2.68 8.50 -5.39
CA ILE A 38 1.86 8.01 -4.27
C ILE A 38 0.55 7.39 -4.79
N PHE A 39 -0.07 7.99 -5.80
CA PHE A 39 -1.30 7.47 -6.41
C PHE A 39 -1.06 6.28 -7.33
N THR A 40 0.07 6.23 -8.03
CA THR A 40 0.44 5.05 -8.83
C THR A 40 0.95 3.91 -7.97
N LYS A 41 1.36 4.18 -6.72
CA LYS A 41 1.51 3.20 -5.66
C LYS A 41 0.18 2.67 -5.10
N LYS A 42 -0.98 3.00 -5.69
CA LYS A 42 -2.24 2.31 -5.41
C LYS A 42 -2.03 0.81 -5.51
N THR A 43 -1.96 0.20 -4.33
CA THR A 43 -2.24 -1.20 -4.09
C THR A 43 -1.56 -2.13 -5.10
N LYS A 44 -0.25 -2.34 -4.94
CA LYS A 44 0.11 -3.75 -4.73
C LYS A 44 -0.71 -4.12 -3.49
N LYS A 45 -1.94 -4.64 -3.67
CA LYS A 45 -2.53 -5.53 -2.67
C LYS A 45 -1.35 -6.38 -2.30
N GLN A 46 -0.86 -6.26 -1.06
CA GLN A 46 0.23 -7.13 -0.63
C GLN A 46 -0.24 -8.51 -1.04
N SER A 47 0.43 -9.07 -2.06
CA SER A 47 0.05 -10.34 -2.60
C SER A 47 0.26 -11.25 -1.42
N ILE A 48 -0.84 -11.69 -0.83
CA ILE A 48 -0.81 -12.58 0.32
C ILE A 48 0.16 -13.69 -0.10
N ALA A 49 1.17 -13.96 0.71
CA ALA A 49 2.19 -14.94 0.34
C ALA A 49 1.48 -16.22 -0.10
N PRO A 50 1.93 -16.93 -1.16
CA PRO A 50 1.17 -18.04 -1.75
C PRO A 50 0.68 -19.05 -0.71
N ILE A 51 1.50 -19.33 0.31
CA ILE A 51 1.18 -20.19 1.45
C ILE A 51 0.02 -19.61 2.29
N THR A 52 0.09 -18.34 2.65
CA THR A 52 -0.98 -17.71 3.43
C THR A 52 -2.28 -17.64 2.63
N GLN A 53 -2.20 -17.46 1.31
CA GLN A 53 -3.37 -17.46 0.43
C GLN A 53 -4.01 -18.85 0.35
N SER A 54 -3.22 -19.93 0.37
CA SER A 54 -3.76 -21.30 0.38
C SER A 54 -4.36 -21.71 1.72
N LEU A 55 -4.03 -21.03 2.82
CA LEU A 55 -4.57 -21.32 4.16
C LEU A 55 -5.84 -20.54 4.49
N ILE A 56 -6.11 -19.42 3.81
CA ILE A 56 -7.31 -18.61 4.08
C ILE A 56 -8.57 -19.40 3.70
N GLY A 57 -9.47 -19.58 4.67
CA GLY A 57 -10.78 -20.18 4.46
C GLY A 57 -10.82 -21.71 4.51
N ILE A 58 -9.69 -22.41 4.69
CA ILE A 58 -9.66 -23.88 4.73
C ILE A 58 -10.50 -24.48 5.87
N LEU A 59 -10.72 -23.72 6.94
CA LEU A 59 -11.51 -24.13 8.11
C LEU A 59 -12.93 -23.53 8.12
N LYS A 60 -13.33 -22.77 7.10
CA LYS A 60 -14.56 -21.96 7.12
C LYS A 60 -15.83 -22.81 7.29
N ASP A 61 -15.85 -23.99 6.68
CA ASP A 61 -16.96 -24.94 6.76
C ASP A 61 -16.62 -26.17 7.62
N SER A 62 -15.55 -26.09 8.41
CA SER A 62 -15.18 -27.17 9.33
C SER A 62 -15.90 -27.01 10.66
N ASN A 63 -16.36 -28.12 11.23
CA ASN A 63 -16.93 -28.17 12.59
C ASN A 63 -15.84 -28.24 13.67
N LEU A 64 -14.61 -27.85 13.34
CA LEU A 64 -13.47 -27.93 14.25
C LEU A 64 -13.49 -26.76 15.23
N ASP A 65 -13.27 -27.06 16.50
CA ASP A 65 -13.16 -26.07 17.56
C ASP A 65 -11.77 -26.07 18.23
N GLU A 66 -11.57 -25.18 19.19
CA GLU A 66 -10.30 -25.07 19.92
C GLU A 66 -9.97 -26.33 20.74
N LYS A 67 -10.98 -27.13 21.13
CA LYS A 67 -10.79 -28.36 21.89
C LYS A 67 -10.21 -29.46 21.00
N ASP A 68 -10.63 -29.53 19.74
CA ASP A 68 -10.04 -30.45 18.76
C ASP A 68 -8.53 -30.18 18.60
N TYR A 69 -8.14 -28.91 18.59
CA TYR A 69 -6.73 -28.51 18.55
C TYR A 69 -5.98 -28.92 19.82
N LYS A 70 -6.55 -28.70 21.01
CA LYS A 70 -5.92 -29.10 22.29
C LYS A 70 -5.76 -30.60 22.39
N LYS A 71 -6.78 -31.37 22.00
CA LYS A 71 -6.72 -32.83 21.96
C LYS A 71 -5.63 -33.34 21.01
N HIS A 72 -5.50 -32.74 19.83
CA HIS A 72 -4.41 -33.07 18.91
C HIS A 72 -3.03 -32.82 19.52
N LEU A 73 -2.85 -31.71 20.25
CA LEU A 73 -1.59 -31.43 20.93
C LEU A 73 -1.28 -32.43 22.04
N GLU A 74 -2.28 -32.82 22.83
CA GLU A 74 -2.13 -33.88 23.83
C GLU A 74 -1.69 -35.19 23.18
N GLU A 75 -2.41 -35.70 22.17
CA GLU A 75 -2.06 -36.96 21.49
C GLU A 75 -0.68 -36.92 20.81
N LYS A 76 -0.23 -35.75 20.38
CA LYS A 76 1.04 -35.60 19.65
C LYS A 76 2.25 -35.54 20.59
N TYR A 77 2.09 -34.98 21.78
CA TYR A 77 3.20 -34.63 22.66
C TYR A 77 3.15 -35.33 24.03
N LEU A 78 2.05 -35.99 24.38
CA LEU A 78 1.80 -36.63 25.68
C LEU A 78 1.47 -38.11 25.48
#